data_AF-V6U145-F1
#
_entry.id   AF-V6U145-F1
#
_cell.length_a   1.000
_cell.length_b   1.000
_cell.length_c   1.000
_cell.angle_alpha   90.00
_cell.angle_beta   90.00
_cell.angle_gamma   90.00
#
_symmetry.space_group_name_H-M   'P 1'
#
loop_
_entity.id
_entity.type
_entity.pdbx_description
1 polymer ?
#
loop_
_entity_poly.entity_id
_entity_poly.type
_entity_poly.pdbx_seq_one_letter_code
_entity_poly.pdbx_strand_id
1 'polypeptide(L)'
;MQVSDHKKEMPLTASELGLGPLSTYTKVHNSHVQVLAERISGKMATALANNVGQAFSYLRNEIHNRKLYVMFEQLLACDPKTDHEAPKDVYPIYSASVDTAELMIMERGMEAMRCQLRDGIEEHFIEHIRTCDHLELQHDKMSRQIYSLTRRIGELTEILQTILAEKATSTKRNQLKIHELNNIISGFNRSSTAAQGFDIEYTSLRDTSLLTQTRETEQLQREIESKNITIAALRSKMQLLSNQLTETKARTRSILTQSFSRQSLDIT
;
A
#
# COMPACT_ATOMS: atom_id res chain seq x y z
N MET A 1 19.10 -2.56 -51.73
CA MET A 1 19.97 -1.75 -50.85
C MET A 1 19.06 -0.78 -50.11
N GLN A 2 18.76 -1.06 -48.84
CA GLN A 2 19.47 -0.50 -47.65
C GLN A 2 19.00 0.97 -47.41
N VAL A 3 18.55 1.42 -46.23
CA VAL A 3 18.59 0.92 -44.84
C VAL A 3 17.37 1.50 -44.10
N SER A 4 16.74 0.72 -43.23
CA SER A 4 15.69 1.14 -42.30
C SER A 4 16.28 1.84 -41.06
N ASP A 5 15.74 3.01 -40.72
CA ASP A 5 16.04 3.75 -39.50
C ASP A 5 15.76 2.91 -38.25
N HIS A 6 16.82 2.49 -37.56
CA HIS A 6 16.76 2.02 -36.19
C HIS A 6 16.57 3.23 -35.26
N LYS A 7 15.31 3.48 -34.86
CA LYS A 7 15.04 4.25 -33.64
C LYS A 7 15.59 3.45 -32.45
N LYS A 8 16.79 3.85 -32.02
CA LYS A 8 17.43 3.38 -30.81
C LYS A 8 16.57 3.82 -29.62
N GLU A 9 15.78 2.92 -29.05
CA GLU A 9 15.10 3.16 -27.78
C GLU A 9 16.16 3.49 -26.72
N MET A 10 16.13 4.73 -26.23
CA MET A 10 16.95 5.11 -25.09
C MET A 10 16.38 4.45 -23.83
N PRO A 11 17.22 3.86 -22.97
CA PRO A 11 16.75 3.41 -21.67
C PRO A 11 16.29 4.63 -20.86
N LEU A 12 15.07 4.53 -20.32
CA LEU A 12 14.48 5.53 -19.42
C LEU A 12 15.47 5.86 -18.29
N THR A 13 15.63 7.14 -18.03
CA THR A 13 16.57 7.64 -17.01
C THR A 13 16.02 7.39 -15.60
N ALA A 14 16.91 7.28 -14.60
CA ALA A 14 16.51 7.04 -13.20
C ALA A 14 15.55 8.10 -12.64
N SER A 15 15.52 9.30 -13.23
CA SER A 15 14.59 10.38 -12.92
C SER A 15 13.17 10.12 -13.44
N GLU A 16 13.01 9.39 -14.55
CA GLU A 16 11.69 8.99 -15.11
C GLU A 16 11.09 7.79 -14.38
N LEU A 17 11.91 7.07 -13.59
CA LEU A 17 11.50 5.95 -12.73
C LEU A 17 11.15 6.38 -11.29
N GLY A 18 11.08 7.70 -11.01
CA GLY A 18 10.74 8.21 -9.67
C GLY A 18 11.79 7.96 -8.59
N LEU A 19 13.00 7.50 -8.96
CA LEU A 19 14.09 7.16 -8.02
C LEU A 19 14.93 8.38 -7.62
N GLY A 20 14.28 9.53 -7.41
CA GLY A 20 14.93 10.70 -6.83
C GLY A 20 15.38 10.42 -5.39
N PRO A 21 16.48 11.01 -4.90
CA PRO A 21 16.91 10.79 -3.53
C PRO A 21 15.82 11.30 -2.56
N LEU A 22 15.31 10.39 -1.73
CA LEU A 22 14.31 10.62 -0.66
C LEU A 22 14.65 11.81 0.27
N SER A 23 15.93 12.19 0.30
CA SER A 23 16.51 13.23 1.17
C SER A 23 16.15 14.67 0.77
N THR A 24 15.95 14.97 -0.52
CA THR A 24 15.51 16.31 -0.95
C THR A 24 14.01 16.52 -0.75
N TYR A 25 13.23 15.45 -0.87
CA TYR A 25 11.76 15.49 -0.76
C TYR A 25 11.30 15.78 0.67
N THR A 26 11.88 15.07 1.64
CA THR A 26 11.60 15.24 3.08
C THR A 26 11.98 16.64 3.59
N LYS A 27 13.06 17.24 3.07
CA LYS A 27 13.52 18.58 3.49
C LYS A 27 12.61 19.70 2.98
N VAL A 28 12.08 19.56 1.75
CA VAL A 28 11.13 20.53 1.16
C VAL A 28 9.79 20.45 1.87
N HIS A 29 9.26 19.24 2.11
CA HIS A 29 8.00 19.03 2.83
C HIS A 29 8.03 19.61 4.25
N ASN A 30 9.11 19.42 5.02
CA ASN A 30 9.24 20.01 6.35
C ASN A 30 9.21 21.54 6.33
N SER A 31 9.82 22.18 5.32
CA SER A 31 9.79 23.64 5.21
C SER A 31 8.38 24.19 4.90
N HIS A 32 7.62 23.51 4.05
CA HIS A 32 6.25 23.92 3.73
C HIS A 32 5.30 23.71 4.89
N VAL A 33 5.47 22.62 5.64
CA VAL A 33 4.71 22.34 6.86
C VAL A 33 4.98 23.42 7.92
N GLN A 34 6.24 23.78 8.14
CA GLN A 34 6.60 24.83 9.10
C GLN A 34 6.01 26.19 8.73
N VAL A 35 6.09 26.58 7.44
CA VAL A 35 5.49 27.84 6.95
C VAL A 35 3.96 27.83 7.12
N LEU A 36 3.32 26.69 6.85
CA LEU A 36 1.88 26.54 7.01
C LEU A 36 1.47 26.61 8.49
N ALA A 37 2.21 25.94 9.37
CA ALA A 37 1.96 25.92 10.80
C ALA A 37 2.11 27.31 11.42
N GLU A 38 3.16 28.05 11.07
CA GLU A 38 3.33 29.46 11.48
C GLU A 38 2.19 30.34 10.98
N ARG A 39 1.75 30.16 9.73
CA ARG A 39 0.64 30.95 9.18
C ARG A 39 -0.70 30.67 9.87
N ILE A 40 -1.01 29.41 10.15
CA ILE A 40 -2.27 29.02 10.79
C ILE A 40 -2.26 29.43 12.26
N SER A 41 -1.20 29.08 13.00
CA SER A 41 -1.05 29.44 14.42
C SER A 41 -1.07 30.95 14.61
N GLY A 42 -0.41 31.73 13.74
CA GLY A 42 -0.46 33.19 13.75
C GLY A 42 -1.87 33.74 13.57
N LYS A 43 -2.63 33.25 12.58
CA LYS A 43 -4.03 33.68 12.36
C LYS A 43 -4.93 33.36 13.54
N MET A 44 -4.79 32.16 14.11
CA MET A 44 -5.58 31.74 15.26
C MET A 44 -5.23 32.56 16.51
N ALA A 45 -3.94 32.81 16.76
CA ALA A 45 -3.49 33.65 17.85
C ALA A 45 -4.02 35.09 17.70
N THR A 46 -3.98 35.68 16.51
CA THR A 46 -4.54 37.02 16.30
C THR A 46 -6.06 37.04 16.52
N ALA A 47 -6.80 36.06 16.01
CA ALA A 47 -8.24 35.98 16.21
C ALA A 47 -8.62 35.86 17.69
N LEU A 48 -7.87 35.03 18.43
CA LEU A 48 -8.10 34.86 19.86
C LEU A 48 -7.70 36.10 20.66
N ALA A 49 -6.60 36.78 20.31
CA ALA A 49 -6.21 38.05 20.94
C ALA A 49 -7.31 39.09 20.79
N ASN A 50 -7.92 39.19 19.61
CA ASN A 50 -9.05 40.09 19.39
C ASN A 50 -10.25 39.75 20.28
N ASN A 51 -10.59 38.46 20.41
CA ASN A 51 -11.70 38.02 21.26
C ASN A 51 -11.44 38.30 22.74
N VAL A 52 -10.22 38.04 23.22
CA VAL A 52 -9.86 38.31 24.62
C VAL A 52 -9.86 39.81 24.88
N GLY A 53 -9.32 40.64 23.97
CA GLY A 53 -9.38 42.10 24.09
C GLY A 53 -10.81 42.64 24.12
N GLN A 54 -11.71 42.08 23.31
CA GLN A 54 -13.14 42.40 23.36
C GLN A 54 -13.77 41.99 24.70
N ALA A 55 -13.43 40.83 25.24
CA ALA A 55 -13.93 40.37 26.54
C ALA A 55 -13.48 41.29 27.68
N PHE A 56 -12.20 41.71 27.68
CA PHE A 56 -11.71 42.67 28.67
C PHE A 56 -12.32 44.06 28.49
N SER A 57 -12.52 44.53 27.26
CA SER A 57 -13.24 45.78 27.00
C SER A 57 -14.68 45.71 27.52
N TYR A 58 -15.38 44.60 27.32
CA TYR A 58 -16.71 44.39 27.85
C TYR A 58 -16.71 44.39 29.39
N LEU A 59 -15.77 43.65 30.01
CA LEU A 59 -15.63 43.61 31.46
C LEU A 59 -15.35 44.99 32.07
N ARG A 60 -14.46 45.79 31.48
CA ARG A 60 -14.19 47.17 31.91
C ARG A 60 -15.46 48.01 31.89
N ASN A 61 -16.24 47.92 30.80
CA ASN A 61 -17.50 48.66 30.66
C ASN A 61 -18.54 48.23 31.71
N GLU A 62 -18.70 46.93 31.95
CA GLU A 62 -19.62 46.41 32.97
C GLU A 62 -19.25 46.90 34.38
N ILE A 63 -17.96 46.89 34.73
CA ILE A 63 -17.49 47.41 36.02
C ILE A 63 -17.74 48.92 36.11
N HIS A 64 -17.40 49.67 35.05
CA HIS A 64 -17.57 51.12 35.01
C HIS A 64 -19.04 51.57 35.15
N ASN A 65 -19.96 50.80 34.53
CA ASN A 65 -21.40 51.07 34.57
C ASN A 65 -22.04 50.66 35.90
N ARG A 66 -21.37 49.82 36.69
CA ARG A 66 -21.87 49.37 37.99
C ARG A 66 -21.53 50.37 39.08
N LYS A 67 -22.41 51.34 39.29
CA LYS A 67 -22.27 52.32 40.37
C LYS A 67 -22.64 51.71 41.73
N LEU A 68 -21.81 51.91 42.74
CA LEU A 68 -22.01 51.41 44.10
C LEU A 68 -21.83 52.53 45.13
N TYR A 69 -22.57 52.46 46.23
CA TYR A 69 -22.29 53.31 47.39
C TYR A 69 -21.08 52.75 48.11
N VAL A 70 -19.96 53.45 48.03
CA VAL A 70 -18.68 53.04 48.63
C VAL A 70 -18.25 54.13 49.59
N MET A 71 -17.91 53.73 50.81
CA MET A 71 -17.32 54.60 51.83
C MET A 71 -15.93 54.08 52.17
N PHE A 72 -15.04 55.00 52.54
CA PHE A 72 -13.68 54.67 53.02
C PHE A 72 -12.76 54.01 51.98
N GLU A 73 -12.98 54.23 50.68
CA GLU A 73 -12.05 53.82 49.62
C GLU A 73 -11.18 54.99 49.17
N GLN A 74 -9.86 54.84 49.29
CA GLN A 74 -8.89 55.91 48.99
C GLN A 74 -8.83 56.18 47.49
N LEU A 75 -8.91 55.14 46.66
CA LEU A 75 -8.83 55.24 45.21
C LEU A 75 -10.02 55.99 44.60
N LEU A 76 -11.13 56.12 45.34
CA LEU A 76 -12.35 56.82 44.92
C LEU A 76 -12.51 58.20 45.54
N ALA A 77 -11.49 58.69 46.26
CA ALA A 77 -11.50 59.96 46.99
C ALA A 77 -12.80 60.14 47.79
N CYS A 78 -13.12 59.14 48.63
CA CYS A 78 -14.38 59.12 49.34
C CYS A 78 -14.51 60.22 50.40
N ASP A 79 -15.65 60.93 50.44
CA ASP A 79 -16.07 61.76 51.58
C ASP A 79 -17.16 61.05 52.39
N PRO A 80 -16.85 60.56 53.60
CA PRO A 80 -17.82 59.87 54.45
C PRO A 80 -19.10 60.66 54.75
N LYS A 81 -19.07 62.00 54.64
CA LYS A 81 -20.23 62.85 54.93
C LYS A 81 -21.24 62.93 53.80
N THR A 82 -20.86 62.70 52.54
CA THR A 82 -21.72 62.91 51.37
C THR A 82 -21.81 61.70 50.45
N ASP A 83 -20.88 60.75 50.53
CA ASP A 83 -20.82 59.60 49.61
C ASP A 83 -21.97 58.60 49.74
N HIS A 84 -22.78 58.71 50.80
CA HIS A 84 -24.02 57.97 50.94
C HIS A 84 -25.15 58.53 50.06
N GLU A 85 -25.00 59.74 49.51
CA GLU A 85 -26.01 60.43 48.71
C GLU A 85 -25.87 60.14 47.20
N ALA A 86 -24.69 59.74 46.74
CA ALA A 86 -24.43 59.48 45.32
C ALA A 86 -23.54 58.23 45.11
N PRO A 87 -23.97 57.26 44.29
CA PRO A 87 -23.17 56.06 44.03
C PRO A 87 -21.98 56.39 43.11
N LYS A 88 -20.84 55.74 43.37
CA LYS A 88 -19.56 56.01 42.69
C LYS A 88 -19.19 54.91 41.70
N ASP A 89 -18.34 55.27 40.75
CA ASP A 89 -17.66 54.31 39.87
C ASP A 89 -16.63 53.51 40.65
N VAL A 90 -16.71 52.19 40.60
CA VAL A 90 -15.75 51.30 41.26
C VAL A 90 -14.63 50.81 40.35
N TYR A 91 -14.67 51.16 39.06
CA TYR A 91 -13.63 50.79 38.10
C TYR A 91 -12.20 51.13 38.56
N PRO A 92 -11.91 52.29 39.17
CA PRO A 92 -10.55 52.60 39.63
C PRO A 92 -9.97 51.56 40.60
N ILE A 93 -10.79 50.92 41.44
CA ILE A 93 -10.35 49.87 42.38
C ILE A 93 -9.84 48.63 41.63
N TYR A 94 -10.48 48.27 40.53
CA TYR A 94 -10.21 47.03 39.80
C TYR A 94 -9.30 47.22 38.59
N SER A 95 -9.11 48.46 38.12
CA SER A 95 -8.37 48.80 36.90
C SER A 95 -7.02 48.09 36.79
N ALA A 96 -6.15 48.23 37.80
CA ALA A 96 -4.82 47.60 37.81
C ALA A 96 -4.88 46.07 37.74
N SER A 97 -5.84 45.45 38.43
CA SER A 97 -6.02 43.99 38.44
C SER A 97 -6.52 43.48 37.10
N VAL A 98 -7.45 44.20 36.48
CA VAL A 98 -8.00 43.88 35.14
C VAL A 98 -6.91 43.99 34.08
N ASP A 99 -6.14 45.08 34.10
CA ASP A 99 -5.05 45.31 33.15
C ASP A 99 -3.94 44.26 33.31
N THR A 100 -3.60 43.91 34.55
CA THR A 100 -2.62 42.84 34.82
C THR A 100 -3.10 41.48 34.31
N ALA A 101 -4.39 41.16 34.52
CA ALA A 101 -4.96 39.91 34.03
C ALA A 101 -4.97 39.83 32.49
N GLU A 102 -5.35 40.93 31.82
CA GLU A 102 -5.30 41.01 30.36
C GLU A 102 -3.87 40.79 29.85
N LEU A 103 -2.89 41.48 30.44
CA LEU A 103 -1.49 41.37 30.04
C LEU A 103 -0.94 39.96 30.26
N MET A 104 -1.24 39.32 31.40
CA MET A 104 -0.81 37.94 31.67
C MET A 104 -1.36 36.95 30.63
N ILE A 105 -2.63 37.10 30.23
CA ILE A 105 -3.24 36.26 29.21
C ILE A 105 -2.62 36.54 27.83
N MET A 106 -2.45 37.82 27.49
CA MET A 106 -1.91 38.24 26.19
C MET A 106 -0.44 37.84 25.98
N GLU A 107 0.41 37.99 26.99
CA GLU A 107 1.84 37.68 26.83
C GLU A 107 2.12 36.18 26.99
N ARG A 108 1.60 35.57 28.06
CA ARG A 108 1.95 34.18 28.41
C ARG A 108 0.98 33.18 27.82
N GLY A 109 -0.32 33.46 27.93
CA GLY A 109 -1.37 32.56 27.46
C GLY A 109 -1.36 32.43 25.94
N MET A 110 -1.29 33.55 25.23
CA MET A 110 -1.33 33.55 23.77
C MET A 110 -0.09 32.95 23.14
N GLU A 111 1.10 33.23 23.68
CA GLU A 111 2.34 32.65 23.15
C GLU A 111 2.39 31.13 23.38
N ALA A 112 2.00 30.67 24.57
CA ALA A 112 1.90 29.23 24.84
C ALA A 112 0.90 28.53 23.91
N MET A 113 -0.27 29.12 23.69
CA MET A 113 -1.25 28.59 22.73
C MET A 113 -0.72 28.60 21.31
N ARG A 114 0.00 29.65 20.89
CA ARG A 114 0.61 29.73 19.56
C ARG A 114 1.64 28.62 19.36
N CYS A 115 2.52 28.38 20.33
CA CYS A 115 3.46 27.27 20.29
C CYS A 115 2.75 25.91 20.22
N GLN A 116 1.78 25.66 21.11
CA GLN A 116 1.02 24.40 21.10
C GLN A 116 0.28 24.15 19.78
N LEU A 117 -0.33 25.19 19.20
CA LEU A 117 -1.00 25.11 17.91
C LEU A 117 0.00 24.81 16.80
N ARG A 118 1.12 25.54 16.74
CA ARG A 118 2.15 25.30 15.73
C ARG A 118 2.68 23.87 15.82
N ASP A 119 3.11 23.46 17.00
CA ASP A 119 3.76 22.17 17.22
C ASP A 119 2.78 21.01 16.92
N GLY A 120 1.52 21.14 17.34
CA GLY A 120 0.47 20.15 17.03
C GLY A 120 0.11 20.09 15.54
N ILE A 121 0.12 21.23 14.83
CA ILE A 121 -0.09 21.26 13.38
C ILE A 121 1.08 20.59 12.66
N GLU A 122 2.33 20.91 13.05
CA GLU A 122 3.52 20.31 12.45
C GLU A 122 3.55 18.80 12.64
N GLU A 123 3.30 18.33 13.85
CA GLU A 123 3.25 16.90 14.18
C GLU A 123 2.21 16.17 13.31
N HIS A 124 0.99 16.70 13.24
CA HIS A 124 -0.09 16.08 12.47
C HIS A 124 0.22 16.04 10.98
N PHE A 125 0.82 17.09 10.40
CA PHE A 125 1.19 17.08 8.99
C PHE A 125 2.35 16.13 8.69
N ILE A 126 3.36 16.07 9.58
CA ILE A 126 4.48 15.13 9.44
C ILE A 126 3.97 13.69 9.49
N GLU A 127 3.08 13.36 10.42
CA GLU A 127 2.47 12.03 10.49
C GLU A 127 1.65 11.70 9.24
N HIS A 128 0.89 12.67 8.72
CA HIS A 128 0.14 12.50 7.48
C HIS A 128 1.07 12.22 6.29
N ILE A 129 2.16 12.98 6.15
CA ILE A 129 3.16 12.77 5.08
C ILE A 129 3.76 11.36 5.19
N ARG A 130 4.16 10.94 6.39
CA ARG A 130 4.69 9.58 6.62
C ARG A 130 3.70 8.49 6.20
N THR A 131 2.42 8.70 6.48
CA THR A 131 1.36 7.76 6.09
C THR A 131 1.19 7.71 4.58
N CYS A 132 1.21 8.86 3.90
CA CYS A 132 1.17 8.93 2.45
C CYS A 132 2.37 8.23 1.80
N ASP A 133 3.59 8.51 2.27
CA ASP A 133 4.83 7.88 1.78
C ASP A 133 4.77 6.35 1.96
N HIS A 134 4.23 5.88 3.08
CA HIS A 134 4.07 4.45 3.33
C HIS A 134 3.08 3.81 2.35
N LEU A 135 1.93 4.46 2.09
CA LEU A 135 0.93 3.96 1.16
C LEU A 135 1.44 3.95 -0.28
N GLU A 136 2.20 4.97 -0.68
CA GLU A 136 2.85 5.04 -1.99
C GLU A 136 3.85 3.87 -2.17
N LEU A 137 4.66 3.59 -1.15
CA LEU A 137 5.57 2.46 -1.16
C LEU A 137 4.83 1.11 -1.28
N GLN A 138 3.70 0.94 -0.59
CA GLN A 138 2.87 -0.27 -0.72
C GLN A 138 2.28 -0.39 -2.13
N HIS A 139 1.80 0.73 -2.68
CA HIS A 139 1.27 0.77 -4.04
C HIS A 139 2.33 0.36 -5.08
N ASP A 140 3.56 0.85 -4.95
CA ASP A 140 4.67 0.49 -5.83
C ASP A 140 5.07 -0.98 -5.71
N LYS A 141 5.00 -1.54 -4.50
CA LYS A 141 5.26 -2.97 -4.27
C LYS A 141 4.19 -3.83 -4.94
N MET A 142 2.91 -3.46 -4.78
CA MET A 142 1.80 -4.18 -5.38
C MET A 142 1.81 -4.06 -6.91
N SER A 143 2.11 -2.89 -7.45
CA SER A 143 2.25 -2.65 -8.90
C SER A 143 3.34 -3.53 -9.51
N ARG A 144 4.49 -3.67 -8.83
CA ARG A 144 5.56 -4.59 -9.26
C ARG A 144 5.13 -6.05 -9.25
N GLN A 145 4.36 -6.47 -8.24
CA GLN A 145 3.81 -7.83 -8.18
C GLN A 145 2.81 -8.09 -9.33
N ILE A 146 1.91 -7.13 -9.59
CA ILE A 146 0.96 -7.21 -10.70
C ILE A 146 1.72 -7.35 -12.02
N TYR A 147 2.71 -6.50 -12.27
CA TYR A 147 3.52 -6.58 -13.49
C TYR A 147 4.18 -7.95 -13.66
N SER A 148 4.77 -8.50 -12.59
CA SER A 148 5.38 -9.84 -12.61
C SER A 148 4.35 -10.94 -12.92
N LEU A 149 3.15 -10.86 -12.35
CA LEU A 149 2.09 -11.83 -12.60
C LEU A 149 1.57 -11.73 -14.03
N THR A 150 1.34 -10.51 -14.52
CA THR A 150 0.91 -10.26 -15.90
C THR A 150 1.92 -10.81 -16.90
N ARG A 151 3.22 -10.60 -16.67
CA ARG A 151 4.27 -11.20 -17.50
C ARG A 151 4.18 -12.73 -17.52
N ARG A 152 4.05 -13.35 -16.34
CA ARG A 152 3.99 -14.81 -16.22
C ARG A 152 2.73 -15.40 -16.86
N ILE A 153 1.60 -14.68 -16.79
CA ILE A 153 0.39 -15.04 -17.53
C ILE A 153 0.68 -15.02 -19.04
N GLY A 154 1.34 -13.97 -19.56
CA GLY A 154 1.74 -13.90 -20.96
C GLY A 154 2.61 -15.07 -21.41
N GLU A 155 3.64 -15.41 -20.62
CA GLU A 155 4.52 -16.57 -20.88
C GLU A 155 3.72 -17.89 -20.91
N LEU A 156 2.79 -18.08 -19.97
CA LEU A 156 1.93 -19.26 -19.93
C LEU A 156 0.96 -19.31 -21.12
N THR A 157 0.42 -18.17 -21.54
CA THR A 157 -0.46 -18.07 -22.72
C THR A 157 0.28 -18.47 -23.99
N GLU A 158 1.53 -18.02 -24.16
CA GLU A 158 2.36 -18.38 -25.32
C GLU A 158 2.65 -19.89 -25.36
N ILE A 159 3.04 -20.48 -24.22
CA ILE A 159 3.24 -21.93 -24.10
C ILE A 159 1.94 -22.68 -24.47
N LEU A 160 0.79 -22.22 -23.96
CA LEU A 160 -0.48 -22.88 -24.25
C LEU A 160 -0.84 -22.79 -25.75
N GLN A 161 -0.54 -21.67 -26.40
CA GLN A 161 -0.70 -21.49 -27.85
C GLN A 161 0.14 -22.49 -28.65
N THR A 162 1.41 -22.71 -28.25
CA THR A 162 2.31 -23.67 -28.93
C THR A 162 1.83 -25.11 -28.78
N ILE A 163 1.39 -25.51 -27.58
CA ILE A 163 0.85 -26.85 -27.33
C ILE A 163 -0.42 -27.09 -28.16
N LEU A 164 -1.31 -26.11 -28.24
CA LEU A 164 -2.52 -26.22 -29.06
C LEU A 164 -2.19 -26.36 -30.55
N ALA A 165 -1.21 -25.61 -31.05
CA ALA A 165 -0.75 -25.71 -32.43
C ALA A 165 -0.13 -27.09 -32.73
N GLU A 166 0.74 -27.60 -31.85
CA GLU A 166 1.35 -28.93 -31.99
C GLU A 166 0.31 -30.05 -31.93
N LYS A 167 -0.69 -29.92 -31.06
CA LYS A 167 -1.81 -30.87 -30.99
C LYS A 167 -2.61 -30.88 -32.31
N ALA A 168 -2.87 -29.71 -32.88
CA ALA A 168 -3.57 -29.59 -34.15
C ALA A 168 -2.79 -30.23 -35.31
N THR A 169 -1.48 -30.00 -35.40
CA THR A 169 -0.62 -30.60 -36.43
C THR A 169 -0.49 -32.12 -36.26
N SER A 170 -0.33 -32.60 -35.02
CA SER A 170 -0.31 -34.04 -34.70
C SER A 170 -1.62 -34.73 -35.09
N THR A 171 -2.76 -34.09 -34.81
CA THR A 171 -4.08 -34.61 -35.18
C THR A 171 -4.22 -34.74 -36.70
N LYS A 172 -3.82 -33.70 -37.44
CA LYS A 172 -3.82 -33.73 -38.91
C LYS A 172 -2.90 -34.82 -39.47
N ARG A 173 -1.71 -34.99 -38.89
CA ARG A 173 -0.75 -36.05 -39.27
C ARG A 173 -1.34 -37.45 -39.03
N ASN A 174 -1.98 -37.66 -37.89
CA ASN A 174 -2.63 -38.93 -37.57
C ASN A 174 -3.78 -39.23 -38.55
N GLN A 175 -4.60 -38.23 -38.91
CA GLN A 175 -5.66 -38.39 -39.91
C GLN A 175 -5.10 -38.81 -41.28
N LEU A 176 -4.01 -38.20 -41.74
CA LEU A 176 -3.34 -38.58 -42.98
C LEU A 176 -2.83 -40.03 -42.93
N LYS A 177 -2.21 -40.43 -41.82
CA LYS A 177 -1.68 -41.79 -41.65
C LYS A 177 -2.80 -42.85 -41.60
N ILE A 178 -3.93 -42.54 -40.97
CA ILE A 178 -5.14 -43.39 -41.00
C ILE A 178 -5.64 -43.54 -42.44
N HIS A 179 -5.67 -42.45 -43.21
CA HIS A 179 -6.07 -42.50 -44.61
C HIS A 179 -5.12 -43.36 -45.46
N GLU A 180 -3.81 -43.22 -45.26
CA GLU A 180 -2.80 -44.07 -45.93
C GLU A 180 -2.98 -45.56 -45.59
N LEU A 181 -3.17 -45.89 -44.31
CA LEU A 181 -3.43 -47.26 -43.87
C LEU A 181 -4.72 -47.82 -44.49
N ASN A 182 -5.79 -47.04 -44.55
CA ASN A 182 -7.04 -47.44 -45.19
C ASN A 182 -6.86 -47.71 -46.69
N ASN A 183 -6.05 -46.91 -47.38
CA ASN A 183 -5.70 -47.15 -48.78
C ASN A 183 -4.91 -48.45 -48.97
N ILE A 184 -3.93 -48.72 -48.11
CA ILE A 184 -3.14 -49.96 -48.12
C ILE A 184 -4.04 -51.17 -47.87
N ILE A 185 -4.89 -51.13 -46.84
CA ILE A 185 -5.84 -52.21 -46.51
C ILE A 185 -6.79 -52.46 -47.68
N SER A 186 -7.30 -51.39 -48.30
CA SER A 186 -8.17 -51.50 -49.48
C SER A 186 -7.43 -52.10 -50.68
N GLY A 187 -6.17 -51.74 -50.89
CA GLY A 187 -5.31 -52.34 -51.92
C GLY A 187 -5.00 -53.81 -51.64
N PHE A 188 -4.70 -54.16 -50.39
CA PHE A 188 -4.47 -55.54 -49.95
C PHE A 188 -5.72 -56.41 -50.12
N ASN A 189 -6.91 -55.91 -49.75
CA ASN A 189 -8.16 -56.64 -49.97
C ASN A 189 -8.46 -56.87 -51.47
N ARG A 190 -8.03 -55.97 -52.36
CA ARG A 190 -8.08 -56.17 -53.82
C ARG A 190 -7.02 -57.15 -54.34
N SER A 191 -5.91 -57.31 -53.60
CA SER A 191 -4.80 -58.21 -53.93
C SER A 191 -5.01 -59.63 -53.38
N SER A 192 -5.70 -59.75 -52.24
CA SER A 192 -5.92 -61.01 -51.51
C SER A 192 -6.97 -61.92 -52.17
N THR A 193 -7.75 -61.42 -53.15
CA THR A 193 -8.46 -62.28 -54.10
C THR A 193 -7.53 -63.00 -55.09
N ALA A 194 -6.22 -62.73 -55.05
CA ALA A 194 -5.22 -63.34 -55.92
C ALA A 194 -3.87 -63.53 -55.19
N ALA A 195 -3.81 -64.44 -54.20
CA ALA A 195 -2.66 -65.33 -53.97
C ALA A 195 -2.74 -65.97 -52.57
N GLN A 196 -2.81 -67.30 -52.56
CA GLN A 196 -2.51 -68.13 -51.40
C GLN A 196 -0.99 -68.30 -51.26
N GLY A 197 -0.51 -68.22 -50.01
CA GLY A 197 0.71 -68.89 -49.56
C GLY A 197 1.87 -67.96 -49.23
N PHE A 198 1.99 -67.55 -47.97
CA PHE A 198 3.27 -67.18 -47.34
C PHE A 198 3.12 -67.24 -45.80
N ASP A 199 3.39 -68.41 -45.23
CA ASP A 199 3.13 -68.71 -43.80
C ASP A 199 4.41 -68.80 -42.94
N ILE A 200 5.56 -68.36 -43.46
CA ILE A 200 6.87 -68.48 -42.75
C ILE A 200 7.51 -67.11 -42.45
N GLU A 201 7.20 -66.07 -43.24
CA GLU A 201 7.73 -64.71 -43.00
C GLU A 201 6.89 -63.92 -41.98
N TYR A 202 5.62 -64.31 -41.80
CA TYR A 202 4.66 -63.62 -40.94
C TYR A 202 4.92 -63.80 -39.43
N THR A 203 5.44 -64.96 -39.03
CA THR A 203 5.80 -65.26 -37.63
C THR A 203 7.03 -64.48 -37.18
N SER A 204 8.06 -64.38 -38.03
CA SER A 204 9.28 -63.60 -37.76
C SER A 204 9.01 -62.09 -37.60
N LEU A 205 8.16 -61.51 -38.45
CA LEU A 205 7.74 -60.10 -38.38
C LEU A 205 6.86 -59.80 -37.16
N ARG A 206 6.02 -60.76 -36.75
CA ARG A 206 5.17 -60.63 -35.56
C ARG A 206 6.00 -60.64 -34.26
N ASP A 207 6.99 -61.52 -34.18
CA ASP A 207 7.86 -61.63 -33.00
C ASP A 207 8.77 -60.39 -32.85
N THR A 208 9.29 -59.86 -33.96
CA THR A 208 10.04 -58.58 -33.92
C THR A 208 9.16 -57.40 -33.54
N SER A 209 7.92 -57.33 -34.06
CA SER A 209 6.94 -56.28 -33.71
C SER A 209 6.54 -56.32 -32.23
N LEU A 210 6.27 -57.52 -31.68
CA LEU A 210 5.99 -57.72 -30.25
C LEU A 210 7.18 -57.32 -29.37
N LEU A 211 8.41 -57.66 -29.76
CA LEU A 211 9.61 -57.26 -29.03
C LEU A 211 9.83 -55.74 -29.04
N THR A 212 9.57 -55.06 -30.16
CA THR A 212 9.65 -53.60 -30.21
C THR A 212 8.56 -52.93 -29.36
N GLN A 213 7.33 -53.45 -29.40
CA GLN A 213 6.24 -52.94 -28.58
C GLN A 213 6.53 -53.12 -27.08
N THR A 214 7.09 -54.27 -26.69
CA THR A 214 7.46 -54.55 -25.29
C THR A 214 8.57 -53.61 -24.81
N ARG A 215 9.53 -53.27 -25.66
CA ARG A 215 10.59 -52.29 -25.33
C ARG A 215 10.02 -50.88 -25.18
N GLU A 216 9.10 -50.47 -26.05
CA GLU A 216 8.45 -49.15 -25.96
C GLU A 216 7.59 -49.04 -24.70
N THR A 217 6.85 -50.08 -24.32
CA THR A 217 6.05 -50.08 -23.09
C THR A 217 6.93 -50.06 -21.85
N GLU A 218 8.05 -50.79 -21.82
CA GLU A 218 9.03 -50.73 -20.73
C GLU A 218 9.71 -49.35 -20.62
N GLN A 219 9.95 -48.67 -21.75
CA GLN A 219 10.52 -47.33 -21.76
C GLN A 219 9.53 -46.30 -21.21
N LEU A 220 8.27 -46.36 -21.63
CA LEU A 220 7.19 -45.52 -21.09
C LEU A 220 6.98 -45.77 -19.60
N GLN A 221 7.02 -47.03 -19.16
CA GLN A 221 6.91 -47.38 -17.74
C GLN A 221 8.03 -46.74 -16.91
N ARG A 222 9.28 -46.78 -17.40
CA ARG A 222 10.43 -46.11 -16.75
C ARG A 222 10.28 -44.60 -16.72
N GLU A 223 9.74 -43.99 -17.77
CA GLU A 223 9.48 -42.55 -17.79
C GLU A 223 8.38 -42.15 -16.80
N ILE A 224 7.32 -42.95 -16.67
CA ILE A 224 6.26 -42.76 -15.68
C ILE A 224 6.83 -42.86 -14.26
N GLU A 225 7.65 -43.86 -13.98
CA GLU A 225 8.31 -44.03 -12.67
C GLU A 225 9.16 -42.80 -12.32
N SER A 226 9.96 -42.32 -13.27
CA SER A 226 10.79 -41.11 -13.12
C SER A 226 9.95 -39.85 -12.85
N LYS A 227 8.85 -39.67 -13.59
CA LYS A 227 7.91 -38.56 -13.36
C LYS A 227 7.23 -38.66 -12.00
N ASN A 228 6.89 -39.86 -11.54
CA ASN A 228 6.29 -40.09 -10.22
C ASN A 228 7.24 -39.73 -9.08
N ILE A 229 8.53 -40.07 -9.19
CA ILE A 229 9.56 -39.64 -8.23
C ILE A 229 9.63 -38.11 -8.17
N THR A 230 9.60 -37.44 -9.33
CA THR A 230 9.63 -35.97 -9.41
C THR A 230 8.39 -35.34 -8.78
N ILE A 231 7.21 -35.92 -9.01
CA ILE A 231 5.94 -35.48 -8.41
C ILE A 231 5.98 -35.65 -6.88
N ALA A 232 6.52 -36.76 -6.38
CA ALA A 232 6.66 -36.99 -4.95
C ALA A 232 7.58 -35.94 -4.29
N ALA A 233 8.71 -35.61 -4.94
CA ALA A 233 9.61 -34.56 -4.47
C ALA A 233 8.94 -33.17 -4.46
N LEU A 234 8.17 -32.84 -5.50
CA LEU A 234 7.41 -31.59 -5.56
C LEU A 234 6.32 -31.52 -4.48
N ARG A 235 5.60 -32.62 -4.21
CA ARG A 235 4.62 -32.69 -3.11
C ARG A 235 5.27 -32.45 -1.75
N SER A 236 6.42 -33.07 -1.49
CA SER A 236 7.17 -32.85 -0.25
C SER A 236 7.59 -31.39 -0.09
N LYS A 237 8.12 -30.77 -1.16
CA LYS A 237 8.52 -29.35 -1.15
C LYS A 237 7.32 -28.41 -0.93
N MET A 238 6.19 -28.72 -1.54
CA MET A 238 4.95 -27.94 -1.38
C MET A 238 4.41 -28.04 0.05
N GLN A 239 4.51 -29.21 0.68
CA GLN A 239 4.13 -29.39 2.08
C GLN A 239 5.06 -28.63 3.04
N LEU A 240 6.36 -28.59 2.76
CA LEU A 240 7.32 -27.76 3.50
C LEU A 240 6.96 -26.26 3.42
N LEU A 241 6.68 -25.75 2.22
CA LEU A 241 6.29 -24.36 2.02
C LEU A 241 4.97 -24.02 2.71
N SER A 242 4.00 -24.95 2.69
CA SER A 242 2.74 -24.80 3.42
C SER A 242 2.96 -24.65 4.93
N ASN A 243 3.82 -25.50 5.50
CA ASN A 243 4.17 -25.42 6.93
C ASN A 243 4.90 -24.11 7.28
N GLN A 244 5.81 -23.64 6.41
CA GLN A 244 6.48 -22.35 6.62
C GLN A 244 5.48 -21.17 6.56
N LEU A 245 4.48 -21.24 5.68
CA LEU A 245 3.44 -20.23 5.56
C LEU A 245 2.53 -20.20 6.79
N THR A 246 2.14 -21.36 7.32
CA THR A 246 1.33 -21.43 8.56
C THR A 246 2.11 -20.91 9.76
N GLU A 247 3.39 -21.24 9.86
CA GLU A 247 4.27 -20.78 10.94
C GLU A 247 4.51 -19.26 10.88
N THR A 248 4.79 -18.71 9.69
CA THR A 248 4.91 -17.25 9.51
C THR A 248 3.61 -16.53 9.81
N LYS A 249 2.46 -17.06 9.39
CA LYS A 249 1.14 -16.50 9.74
C LYS A 249 0.89 -16.52 11.25
N ALA A 250 1.29 -17.57 11.95
CA ALA A 250 1.20 -17.65 13.40
C ALA A 250 2.12 -16.63 14.09
N ARG A 251 3.36 -16.48 13.62
CA ARG A 251 4.30 -15.46 14.13
C ARG A 251 3.77 -14.05 13.94
N THR A 252 3.25 -13.71 12.75
CA THR A 252 2.66 -12.39 12.49
C THR A 252 1.46 -12.11 13.39
N ARG A 253 0.59 -13.10 13.61
CA ARG A 253 -0.52 -12.98 14.58
C ARG A 253 -0.04 -12.73 16.00
N SER A 254 0.99 -13.46 16.45
CA SER A 254 1.59 -13.29 17.79
C SER A 254 2.22 -11.91 17.99
N ILE A 255 2.89 -11.38 16.96
CA ILE A 255 3.46 -10.03 17.00
C ILE A 255 2.34 -9.01 17.11
N LEU A 256 1.31 -9.13 16.27
CA LEU A 256 0.15 -8.23 16.30
C LEU A 256 -0.53 -8.23 17.67
N THR A 257 -0.82 -9.40 18.26
CA THR A 257 -1.41 -9.47 19.61
C THR A 257 -0.49 -8.89 20.69
N GLN A 258 0.83 -9.12 20.63
CA GLN A 258 1.75 -8.47 21.57
C GLN A 258 1.79 -6.95 21.43
N SER A 259 1.74 -6.41 20.20
CA SER A 259 1.68 -4.97 19.99
C SER A 259 0.37 -4.35 20.49
N PHE A 260 -0.77 -5.04 20.30
CA PHE A 260 -2.06 -4.59 20.84
C PHE A 260 -2.14 -4.67 22.37
N SER A 261 -1.58 -5.71 22.99
CA SER A 261 -1.53 -5.81 24.46
C SER A 261 -0.58 -4.79 25.10
N ARG A 262 0.52 -4.39 24.44
CA ARG A 262 1.37 -3.30 24.91
C ARG A 262 0.66 -1.95 24.82
N GLN A 263 -0.05 -1.68 23.73
CA GLN A 263 -0.85 -0.47 23.59
C GLN A 263 -2.02 -0.40 24.60
N SER A 264 -2.58 -1.53 25.05
CA SER A 264 -3.64 -1.50 26.08
C SER A 264 -3.13 -1.30 27.51
N LEU A 265 -1.85 -1.61 27.78
CA LEU A 265 -1.23 -1.42 29.10
C LEU A 265 -0.73 0.02 29.31
N ASP A 266 -0.45 0.76 28.23
CA ASP A 266 -0.08 2.18 28.29
C ASP A 266 -1.32 3.12 28.41
N ILE A 267 -2.54 2.58 28.52
CA ILE A 267 -3.81 3.34 28.63
C ILE A 267 -4.45 3.24 30.04
N THR A 268 -3.78 2.61 31.01
CA THR A 268 -4.20 2.58 32.43
C THR A 268 -3.12 3.16 33.31
#